data_AF-A0AAV0Y8V2-F1
#
_entry.id   AF-A0AAV0Y8V2-F1
#
_cell.length_a   1.000
_cell.length_b   1.000
_cell.length_c   1.000
_cell.angle_alpha   90.00
_cell.angle_beta   90.00
_cell.angle_gamma   90.00
#
_symmetry.space_group_name_H-M   'P 1'
#
loop_
_entity.id
_entity.type
_entity.pdbx_description
1 polymer ?
#
loop_
_entity_poly.entity_id
_entity_poly.type
_entity_poly.pdbx_seq_one_letter_code
_entity_poly.pdbx_strand_id
1 'polypeptide(L)'
;MIILLSPDYGHYINIARKLLDNFIKQFEILYGCHLISHNVHGLSHICDDYIKFGALDNCSTFPFENYMSTLKNLIRKPDKPLIQVVKRCNEINLLKPHFQNETPQLSIFLDLIKMDHLQKIYKDTSSPH
;
A
#
# COMPACT_ATOMS: atom_id res chain seq x y z
N MET A 1 6.59 14.54 13.04
CA MET A 1 5.37 14.83 12.26
C MET A 1 4.13 14.36 13.02
N ILE A 2 3.90 14.88 14.24
CA ILE A 2 2.87 14.34 15.15
C ILE A 2 1.46 14.75 14.70
N ILE A 3 1.33 15.94 14.10
CA ILE A 3 0.05 16.52 13.67
C ILE A 3 -0.69 15.64 12.66
N LEU A 4 0.04 15.02 11.71
CA LEU A 4 -0.55 14.22 10.63
C LEU A 4 -0.71 12.73 11.00
N LEU A 5 -0.19 12.32 12.16
CA LEU A 5 -0.21 10.92 12.62
C LEU A 5 -1.32 10.63 13.63
N SER A 6 -1.90 11.66 14.26
CA SER A 6 -3.00 11.48 15.21
C SER A 6 -4.23 12.28 14.78
N PRO A 7 -5.45 11.73 14.99
CA PRO A 7 -6.69 12.45 14.78
C PRO A 7 -6.87 13.62 15.76
N ASP A 8 -6.24 13.56 16.93
CA ASP A 8 -6.42 14.53 18.02
C ASP A 8 -5.81 15.91 17.73
N TYR A 9 -4.97 16.00 16.69
CA TYR A 9 -4.26 17.21 16.29
C TYR A 9 -4.77 17.80 14.97
N GLY A 10 -5.92 17.32 14.45
CA GLY A 10 -6.48 17.75 13.17
C GLY A 10 -6.73 19.25 13.08
N HIS A 11 -6.97 19.95 14.19
CA HIS A 11 -7.13 21.41 14.21
C HIS A 11 -5.84 22.18 13.84
N TYR A 12 -4.68 21.54 13.90
CA TYR A 12 -3.40 22.12 13.49
C TYR A 12 -3.06 21.88 12.01
N ILE A 13 -3.95 21.25 11.23
CA ILE A 13 -3.67 20.91 9.82
C ILE A 13 -3.26 22.12 8.97
N ASN A 14 -3.88 23.28 9.21
CA ASN A 14 -3.55 24.52 8.50
C ASN A 14 -2.16 25.06 8.88
N ILE A 15 -1.71 24.80 10.11
CA ILE A 15 -0.35 25.15 10.54
C ILE A 15 0.65 24.21 9.87
N ALA A 16 0.36 22.90 9.86
CA ALA A 16 1.20 21.92 9.19
C ALA A 16 1.37 22.24 7.69
N ARG A 17 0.29 22.61 6.99
CA ARG A 17 0.34 23.04 5.59
C ARG A 17 1.31 24.20 5.38
N LYS A 18 1.16 25.27 6.17
CA LYS A 18 2.06 26.44 6.10
C LYS A 18 3.52 26.08 6.34
N LEU A 19 3.80 25.18 7.29
CA LEU A 19 5.15 24.73 7.60
C LEU A 19 5.75 23.91 6.44
N LEU A 20 4.97 23.02 5.84
CA LEU A 20 5.39 22.20 4.71
C LEU A 20 5.61 23.03 3.45
N ASP A 21 4.70 23.96 3.13
CA ASP A 21 4.85 24.89 2.01
C ASP A 21 6.12 25.75 2.17
N ASN A 22 6.38 26.23 3.39
CA ASN A 22 7.57 27.01 3.69
C ASN A 22 8.85 26.14 3.61
N PHE A 23 8.79 24.88 4.02
CA PHE A 23 9.88 23.94 3.86
C PHE A 23 10.21 23.71 2.38
N ILE A 24 9.21 23.44 1.53
CA ILE A 24 9.41 23.22 0.09
C ILE A 24 10.03 24.45 -0.57
N LYS A 25 9.53 25.65 -0.26
CA LYS A 25 10.10 26.92 -0.76
C LYS A 25 11.55 27.11 -0.35
N GLN A 26 11.88 26.87 0.91
CA GLN A 26 13.26 26.99 1.38
C GLN A 26 14.17 25.91 0.77
N PHE A 27 13.67 24.69 0.62
CA PHE A 27 14.39 23.61 -0.05
C PHE A 27 14.74 24.00 -1.49
N GLU A 28 13.78 24.57 -2.23
CA GLU A 28 14.00 25.08 -3.58
C GLU A 28 15.08 26.16 -3.63
N ILE A 29 15.04 27.12 -2.70
CA ILE A 29 16.03 28.22 -2.64
C ILE A 29 17.43 27.69 -2.34
N LEU A 30 17.55 26.73 -1.42
CA LEU A 30 18.85 26.23 -0.95
C LEU A 30 19.49 25.23 -1.91
N TYR A 31 18.70 24.35 -2.51
CA TYR A 31 19.19 23.22 -3.29
C TYR A 31 18.87 23.34 -4.79
N GLY A 32 17.95 24.22 -5.16
CA GLY A 32 17.48 24.40 -6.53
C GLY A 32 16.29 23.51 -6.88
N CYS A 33 15.44 24.00 -7.78
CA CYS A 33 14.22 23.32 -8.21
C CYS A 33 14.45 21.93 -8.82
N HIS A 34 15.60 21.71 -9.46
CA HIS A 34 16.00 20.42 -10.05
C HIS A 34 16.16 19.29 -9.03
N LEU A 35 16.33 19.61 -7.74
CA LEU A 35 16.40 18.62 -6.64
C LEU A 35 15.05 18.39 -5.95
N ILE A 36 13.98 19.07 -6.37
CA ILE A 36 12.62 18.80 -5.90
C ILE A 36 12.15 17.49 -6.54
N SER A 37 12.51 16.39 -5.89
CA SER A 37 12.00 15.07 -6.24
C SER A 37 10.50 14.96 -5.97
N HIS A 38 9.87 13.93 -6.52
CA HIS A 38 8.48 13.59 -6.25
C HIS A 38 8.17 13.51 -4.75
N ASN A 39 9.10 13.00 -3.93
CA ASN A 39 8.92 12.89 -2.49
C ASN A 39 8.82 14.26 -1.80
N VAL A 40 9.61 15.23 -2.25
CA VAL A 40 9.57 16.61 -1.73
C VAL A 40 8.30 17.30 -2.18
N HIS A 41 7.90 17.15 -3.45
CA HIS A 41 6.65 17.71 -3.96
C HIS A 41 5.42 17.10 -3.26
N GLY A 42 5.45 15.80 -2.97
CA GLY A 42 4.38 15.08 -2.28
C GLY A 42 4.05 15.66 -0.90
N LEU A 43 4.99 16.33 -0.24
CA LEU A 43 4.75 17.02 1.04
C LEU A 43 3.71 18.15 0.92
N SER A 44 3.48 18.71 -0.27
CA SER A 44 2.44 19.72 -0.47
C SER A 44 1.02 19.13 -0.44
N HIS A 45 0.88 17.86 -0.82
CA HIS A 45 -0.41 17.16 -0.91
C HIS A 45 -0.77 16.39 0.36
N ILE A 46 0.20 16.13 1.25
CA ILE A 46 0.00 15.27 2.43
C ILE A 46 -1.06 15.79 3.40
N CYS A 47 -1.27 17.11 3.45
CA CYS A 47 -2.34 17.70 4.26
C CYS A 47 -3.73 17.45 3.66
N ASP A 48 -3.83 17.38 2.33
CA ASP A 48 -5.07 17.08 1.64
C ASP A 48 -5.40 15.59 1.75
N ASP A 49 -4.37 14.73 1.72
CA ASP A 49 -4.50 13.30 2.04
C ASP A 49 -5.01 13.10 3.47
N TYR A 50 -4.51 13.86 4.44
CA TYR A 50 -5.00 13.79 5.82
C TYR A 50 -6.48 14.21 5.92
N ILE A 51 -6.89 15.27 5.21
CA ILE A 51 -8.29 15.72 5.19
C ILE A 51 -9.20 14.64 4.58
N LYS A 52 -8.71 13.92 3.57
CA LYS A 52 -9.48 12.93 2.83
C LYS A 52 -9.55 11.56 3.51
N PHE A 53 -8.45 11.10 4.11
CA PHE A 53 -8.28 9.74 4.62
C PHE A 53 -8.08 9.68 6.15
N GLY A 54 -7.92 10.82 6.82
CA GLY A 54 -7.64 10.92 8.25
C GLY A 54 -6.14 10.81 8.56
N ALA A 55 -5.80 10.31 9.75
CA ALA A 55 -4.42 10.08 10.14
C ALA A 55 -3.67 9.25 9.09
N LEU A 56 -2.39 9.57 8.86
CA LEU A 56 -1.61 8.96 7.78
C LEU A 56 -1.51 7.43 7.87
N ASP A 57 -1.64 6.87 9.07
CA ASP A 57 -1.70 5.41 9.27
C ASP A 57 -2.84 4.76 8.46
N ASN A 58 -3.92 5.51 8.17
CA ASN A 58 -5.06 5.02 7.39
C ASN A 58 -4.76 4.89 5.89
N CYS A 59 -3.80 5.65 5.36
CA CYS A 59 -3.43 5.63 3.95
C CYS A 59 -1.97 5.19 3.72
N SER A 60 -1.28 4.80 4.78
CA SER A 60 0.10 4.36 4.76
C SER A 60 0.21 2.92 4.24
N THR A 61 1.25 2.66 3.46
CA THR A 61 1.59 1.30 3.01
C THR A 61 2.48 0.54 4.00
N PHE A 62 2.90 1.16 5.11
CA PHE A 62 3.74 0.52 6.13
C PHE A 62 3.21 -0.83 6.63
N PRO A 63 1.90 -1.01 6.92
CA PRO A 63 1.37 -2.31 7.34
C PRO A 63 1.59 -3.44 6.34
N PHE A 64 1.80 -3.11 5.06
CA PHE A 64 2.00 -4.06 3.97
C PHE A 64 3.48 -4.34 3.65
N GLU A 65 4.43 -3.63 4.26
CA GLU A 65 5.87 -3.87 4.01
C GLU A 65 6.28 -5.29 4.39
N ASN A 66 5.83 -5.77 5.55
CA ASN A 66 6.04 -7.16 5.96
C ASN A 66 5.35 -8.15 5.02
N TYR A 67 4.17 -7.78 4.51
CA TYR A 67 3.42 -8.63 3.59
C TYR A 67 4.14 -8.84 2.25
N MET A 68 4.89 -7.84 1.77
CA MET A 68 5.70 -7.95 0.56
C MET A 68 6.75 -9.08 0.67
N SER A 69 7.34 -9.29 1.85
CA SER A 69 8.25 -10.41 2.09
C SER A 69 7.53 -11.75 1.95
N THR A 70 6.33 -11.88 2.55
CA THR A 70 5.49 -13.07 2.39
C THR A 70 5.12 -13.32 0.93
N LEU A 71 4.71 -12.30 0.18
CA LEU A 71 4.40 -12.41 -1.25
C LEU A 71 5.62 -12.87 -2.07
N LYS A 72 6.80 -12.31 -1.80
CA LYS A 72 8.04 -12.74 -2.48
C LYS A 72 8.35 -14.20 -2.21
N ASN A 73 8.12 -14.68 -0.99
CA ASN A 73 8.30 -16.10 -0.67
C ASN A 73 7.30 -17.00 -1.42
N LEU A 74 6.14 -16.49 -1.85
CA LEU A 74 5.21 -17.23 -2.70
C LEU A 74 5.66 -17.30 -4.17
N ILE A 75 6.65 -16.52 -4.59
CA ILE A 75 7.13 -16.47 -5.97
C ILE A 75 8.50 -17.16 -6.04
N ARG A 76 8.58 -18.26 -6.80
CA ARG A 76 9.84 -19.03 -6.94
C ARG A 76 10.68 -18.60 -8.13
N LYS A 77 10.03 -18.12 -9.19
CA LYS A 77 10.66 -17.59 -10.42
C LYS A 77 9.97 -16.28 -10.81
N PRO A 78 10.65 -15.36 -11.50
CA PRO A 78 10.04 -14.09 -11.92
C PRO A 78 8.95 -14.26 -13.00
N ASP A 79 8.85 -15.44 -13.63
CA ASP A 79 7.85 -15.72 -14.65
C ASP A 79 6.44 -15.85 -14.06
N LYS A 80 5.46 -15.11 -14.58
CA LYS A 80 4.04 -15.23 -14.19
C LYS A 80 3.81 -15.22 -12.65
N PRO A 81 4.28 -14.18 -11.94
CA PRO A 81 4.28 -14.14 -10.46
C PRO A 81 2.87 -14.23 -9.87
N LEU A 82 1.89 -13.57 -10.50
CA LEU A 82 0.49 -13.61 -10.07
C LEU A 82 -0.09 -15.04 -10.11
N ILE A 83 0.20 -15.80 -11.18
CA ILE A 83 -0.28 -17.18 -11.32
C ILE A 83 0.36 -18.08 -10.26
N GLN A 84 1.66 -17.89 -9.98
CA GLN A 84 2.35 -18.63 -8.93
C GLN A 84 1.73 -18.37 -7.55
N VAL A 85 1.45 -17.11 -7.23
CA VAL A 85 0.81 -16.72 -5.97
C VAL A 85 -0.57 -17.37 -5.85
N VAL A 86 -1.43 -17.26 -6.86
CA VAL A 86 -2.78 -17.86 -6.85
C VAL A 86 -2.71 -19.39 -6.66
N LYS A 87 -1.81 -20.08 -7.39
CA LYS A 87 -1.65 -21.54 -7.26
C LYS A 87 -1.19 -21.94 -5.86
N ARG A 88 -0.18 -21.27 -5.29
CA ARG A 88 0.31 -21.55 -3.92
C ARG A 88 -0.73 -21.21 -2.85
N CYS A 89 -1.51 -20.15 -3.00
CA CYS A 89 -2.62 -19.86 -2.10
C CYS A 89 -3.68 -20.99 -2.12
N ASN A 90 -4.02 -21.52 -3.29
CA ASN A 90 -4.93 -22.65 -3.40
C ASN A 90 -4.36 -23.93 -2.76
N GLU A 91 -3.08 -24.25 -3.00
CA GLU A 91 -2.40 -25.38 -2.35
C GLU A 91 -2.45 -25.26 -0.82
N ILE A 92 -2.15 -24.08 -0.28
CA ILE A 92 -2.19 -23.82 1.18
C ILE A 92 -3.60 -23.99 1.74
N ASN A 93 -4.63 -23.48 1.05
CA ASN A 93 -6.02 -23.59 1.48
C ASN A 93 -6.51 -25.04 1.50
N LEU A 94 -6.12 -25.85 0.51
CA LEU A 94 -6.45 -27.28 0.43
C LEU A 94 -5.80 -28.09 1.55
N LEU A 95 -4.60 -27.68 2.00
CA LEU A 95 -3.83 -28.37 3.04
C LEU A 95 -4.20 -27.90 4.47
N LYS A 96 -4.87 -26.75 4.62
CA LYS A 96 -5.24 -26.15 5.92
C LYS A 96 -6.72 -25.76 5.96
N PRO A 97 -7.65 -26.70 6.16
CA PRO A 97 -9.08 -26.39 6.20
C PRO A 97 -9.53 -25.52 7.40
N HIS A 98 -8.66 -25.20 8.37
CA HIS A 98 -9.07 -24.58 9.64
C HIS A 98 -8.44 -23.20 10.01
N PHE A 99 -7.65 -22.56 9.16
CA PHE A 99 -6.98 -21.28 9.48
C PHE A 99 -7.73 -20.04 8.93
N GLN A 100 -9.03 -19.92 9.20
CA GLN A 100 -9.80 -18.75 8.75
C GLN A 100 -9.57 -17.46 9.59
N ASN A 101 -8.83 -17.50 10.70
CA ASN A 101 -8.95 -16.43 11.70
C ASN A 101 -7.66 -15.72 12.16
N GLU A 102 -6.47 -15.96 11.61
CA GLU A 102 -5.23 -15.44 12.26
C GLU A 102 -4.44 -14.35 11.53
N THR A 103 -4.81 -13.92 10.32
CA THR A 103 -4.19 -12.72 9.73
C THR A 103 -5.20 -11.88 8.94
N PRO A 104 -5.56 -10.68 9.43
CA PRO A 104 -6.45 -9.75 8.71
C PRO A 104 -5.94 -9.41 7.31
N GLN A 105 -4.63 -9.51 7.08
CA GLN A 105 -3.99 -9.18 5.81
C GLN A 105 -4.15 -10.27 4.75
N LEU A 106 -4.21 -11.56 5.15
CA LEU A 106 -4.44 -12.65 4.22
C LEU A 106 -5.92 -12.73 3.82
N SER A 107 -6.85 -12.41 4.72
CA SER A 107 -8.26 -12.27 4.38
C SER A 107 -8.49 -11.12 3.40
N ILE A 108 -7.87 -9.95 3.61
CA ILE A 108 -7.92 -8.82 2.67
C ILE A 108 -7.36 -9.21 1.30
N PHE A 109 -6.24 -9.95 1.25
CA PHE A 109 -5.68 -10.40 -0.03
C PHE A 109 -6.54 -11.48 -0.70
N LEU A 110 -7.13 -12.40 0.06
CA LEU A 110 -8.10 -13.36 -0.46
C LEU A 110 -9.37 -12.67 -0.97
N ASP A 111 -9.82 -11.61 -0.31
CA ASP A 111 -10.95 -10.79 -0.76
C ASP A 111 -10.60 -9.94 -1.99
N LEU A 112 -9.37 -9.44 -2.09
CA LEU A 112 -8.81 -8.82 -3.30
C LEU A 112 -8.67 -9.82 -4.46
N ILE A 113 -8.33 -11.09 -4.18
CA ILE A 113 -8.29 -12.17 -5.18
C ILE A 113 -9.69 -12.63 -5.59
N LYS A 114 -10.68 -12.58 -4.68
CA LYS A 114 -12.08 -12.87 -4.98
C LYS A 114 -12.76 -11.81 -5.84
N MET A 115 -12.15 -10.64 -6.04
CA MET A 115 -12.60 -9.69 -7.06
C MET A 115 -12.65 -10.43 -8.41
N ASP A 116 -13.85 -10.55 -8.99
CA ASP A 116 -14.21 -11.38 -10.15
C ASP A 116 -13.20 -11.36 -11.33
N HIS A 117 -12.42 -10.28 -11.46
CA HIS A 117 -11.37 -10.13 -12.45
C HIS A 117 -10.23 -11.17 -12.35
N LEU A 118 -9.84 -11.63 -11.16
CA LEU A 118 -8.70 -12.54 -11.00
C LEU A 118 -9.09 -14.02 -11.20
N GLN A 119 -10.32 -14.42 -10.85
CA GLN A 119 -10.84 -15.73 -11.23
C GLN A 119 -10.98 -15.91 -12.75
N LYS A 120 -11.31 -14.83 -13.46
CA LYS A 120 -11.39 -14.82 -14.92
C LYS A 120 -10.03 -15.09 -15.55
N ILE A 121 -8.97 -14.44 -15.08
CA ILE A 121 -7.57 -14.66 -15.50
C ILE A 121 -7.12 -16.11 -15.24
N TYR A 122 -7.55 -16.72 -14.12
CA TYR A 122 -7.26 -18.13 -13.84
C TYR A 122 -7.99 -19.09 -14.81
N LYS A 123 -9.27 -18.86 -15.11
CA LYS A 123 -10.04 -19.66 -16.07
C LYS A 123 -9.48 -19.55 -17.50
N ASP A 124 -9.08 -18.35 -17.90
CA ASP A 124 -8.57 -18.09 -19.25
C ASP A 124 -7.17 -18.68 -19.50
N THR A 125 -6.41 -18.98 -18.44
CA THR A 125 -5.06 -19.58 -18.53
C THR A 125 -5.03 -21.09 -18.27
N SER A 126 -6.18 -21.69 -17.90
CA SER A 126 -6.31 -23.12 -17.58
C SER A 126 -6.99 -23.93 -18.68
N SER A 127 -7.28 -23.35 -19.85
CA SER A 127 -7.72 -24.11 -21.02
C SER A 127 -6.51 -24.77 -21.70
N PRO A 128 -6.42 -26.10 -21.74
CA PRO A 128 -5.37 -26.78 -22.47
C PRO A 128 -5.69 -26.76 -23.96
N HIS A 129 -4.82 -26.15 -24.75
CA HIS A 129 -4.54 -26.64 -26.11
C HIS A 129 -3.48 -27.72 -26.02
#